data_AF-A0AAD6P8R6-F1
#
_entry.id   AF-A0AAD6P8R6-F1
#
_cell.length_a   1.000
_cell.length_b   1.000
_cell.length_c   1.000
_cell.angle_alpha   90.00
_cell.angle_beta   90.00
_cell.angle_gamma   90.00
#
_symmetry.space_group_name_H-M   'P 1'
#
loop_
_entity.id
_entity.type
_entity.pdbx_description
1 polymer ?
#
loop_
_entity_poly.entity_id
_entity_poly.type
_entity_poly.pdbx_seq_one_letter_code
_entity_poly.pdbx_strand_id
1 'polypeptide(L)'
;MYSQMLCGLIMREEVLRVGAVFASGLLRAIRFLQLNWKELANDIATGSLNHKVTSPSIRECMAKILKPNQELAEFITNECSDENWEDYYSGGLPKPCTMYASSECYFGLNLRPMSKPSEVSYTIMPNMGYFEFLPHDPSAPAFSRESPPRLLDLADLEAGKEYELVITTYSGLNRYRVGDILLVTGFYNKAPQFRFVRRKNVLLSIESDKTDESELQKAIENASLLLREFSTSVVEYTSYADTKIIPGHYVIYWELLVKDPANSPTGEVLNRCCLAMEESLNSVYRQSRVADNSIGPLEIRVVKNGTFEELMDYAISRGASINQYKVPRCVSFTPIMELLDCRVVSKHFSPSAPHWTPERRS
;
A
#
# COMPACT_ATOMS: atom_id res chain seq x y z
N MET A 1 3.96 -5.62 -18.53
CA MET A 1 4.71 -4.37 -18.32
C MET A 1 5.52 -3.97 -19.56
N TYR A 2 6.54 -4.74 -19.98
CA TYR A 2 7.43 -4.36 -21.09
C TYR A 2 6.73 -3.92 -22.38
N SER A 3 5.84 -4.76 -22.94
CA SER A 3 5.12 -4.44 -24.18
C SER A 3 4.18 -3.24 -24.06
N GLN A 4 3.53 -3.06 -22.91
CA GLN A 4 2.68 -1.89 -22.66
C GLN A 4 3.50 -0.59 -22.62
N MET A 5 4.66 -0.62 -21.97
CA MET A 5 5.59 0.52 -21.94
C MET A 5 6.08 0.85 -23.36
N LEU A 6 6.49 -0.16 -24.12
CA LEU A 6 6.94 -0.01 -25.49
C LEU A 6 5.87 0.62 -26.39
N CYS A 7 4.62 0.14 -26.32
CA CYS A 7 3.49 0.75 -27.03
C CYS A 7 3.25 2.21 -26.61
N GLY A 8 3.33 2.51 -25.31
CA GLY A 8 3.17 3.87 -24.78
C GLY A 8 4.23 4.84 -25.31
N LEU A 9 5.48 4.38 -25.43
CA LEU A 9 6.58 5.16 -26.00
C LEU A 9 6.41 5.41 -27.50
N ILE A 10 5.97 4.39 -28.25
CA ILE A 10 5.72 4.51 -29.70
C ILE A 10 4.61 5.53 -29.98
N MET A 11 3.54 5.52 -29.19
CA MET A 11 2.38 6.41 -29.36
C MET A 11 2.46 7.68 -28.50
N ARG A 12 3.65 8.06 -28.00
CA ARG A 12 3.83 9.13 -26.99
C ARG A 12 3.16 10.46 -27.34
N GLU A 13 3.07 10.81 -28.62
CA GLU A 13 2.50 12.07 -29.09
C GLU A 13 0.97 12.07 -29.08
N GLU A 14 0.35 10.89 -29.03
CA GLU A 14 -1.10 10.70 -28.92
C GLU A 14 -1.56 10.60 -27.45
N VAL A 15 -0.63 10.50 -26.49
CA VAL A 15 -0.95 10.30 -25.08
C VAL A 15 -1.39 11.60 -24.41
N LEU A 16 -2.70 11.71 -24.15
CA LEU A 16 -3.29 12.85 -23.43
C LEU A 16 -3.42 12.62 -21.91
N ARG A 17 -3.28 11.37 -21.45
CA ARG A 17 -3.35 11.00 -20.03
C ARG A 17 -2.55 9.74 -19.75
N VAL A 18 -1.92 9.69 -18.58
CA VAL A 18 -1.21 8.52 -18.08
C VAL A 18 -1.83 8.10 -16.76
N GLY A 19 -1.96 6.79 -16.51
CA GLY A 19 -2.52 6.32 -15.26
C GLY A 19 -2.46 4.82 -15.07
N ALA A 20 -2.69 4.41 -13.83
CA ALA A 20 -2.94 3.04 -13.40
C ALA A 20 -4.10 3.07 -12.39
N VAL A 21 -4.58 1.90 -11.95
CA VAL A 21 -5.66 1.82 -10.95
C VAL A 21 -5.22 2.44 -9.61
N PHE A 22 -3.99 2.14 -9.18
CA PHE A 22 -3.38 2.71 -7.99
C PHE A 22 -2.12 3.51 -8.36
N ALA A 23 -1.79 4.53 -7.57
CA ALA A 23 -0.58 5.33 -7.77
C ALA A 23 0.69 4.47 -7.73
N SER A 24 0.75 3.46 -6.85
CA SER A 24 1.85 2.49 -6.76
C SER A 24 2.07 1.73 -8.08
N GLY A 25 1.00 1.37 -8.79
CA GLY A 25 1.09 0.73 -10.10
C GLY A 25 1.74 1.64 -11.16
N LEU A 26 1.43 2.94 -11.15
CA LEU A 26 2.06 3.91 -12.04
C LEU A 26 3.53 4.12 -11.67
N LEU A 27 3.85 4.27 -10.38
CA LEU A 27 5.23 4.37 -9.90
C LEU A 27 6.06 3.14 -10.29
N ARG A 28 5.48 1.94 -10.22
CA ARG A 28 6.11 0.70 -10.71
C ARG A 28 6.36 0.74 -12.22
N ALA A 29 5.43 1.28 -13.01
CA ALA A 29 5.65 1.45 -14.45
C ALA A 29 6.80 2.42 -14.74
N ILE A 30 6.89 3.53 -14.01
CA ILE A 30 8.00 4.48 -14.19
C ILE A 30 9.33 3.86 -13.74
N ARG A 31 9.35 3.16 -12.60
CA ARG A 31 10.52 2.39 -12.14
C ARG A 31 10.93 1.34 -13.16
N PHE A 32 9.97 0.70 -13.82
CA PHE A 32 10.24 -0.24 -14.90
C PHE A 32 10.95 0.45 -16.08
N LEU A 33 10.51 1.65 -16.46
CA LEU A 33 11.18 2.43 -17.50
C LEU A 33 12.61 2.79 -17.09
N GLN A 34 12.84 3.28 -15.87
CA GLN A 34 14.18 3.58 -15.33
C GLN A 34 15.15 2.41 -15.47
N LEU A 35 14.68 1.19 -15.21
CA LEU A 35 15.54 0.00 -15.23
C LEU A 35 15.72 -0.59 -16.63
N ASN A 36 14.81 -0.34 -17.57
CA ASN A 36 14.74 -1.06 -18.85
C ASN A 36 14.77 -0.16 -20.09
N TRP A 37 14.91 1.16 -19.95
CA TRP A 37 14.84 2.10 -21.08
C TRP A 37 15.86 1.79 -22.19
N LYS A 38 17.06 1.29 -21.85
CA LYS A 38 18.09 0.91 -22.84
C LYS A 38 17.62 -0.19 -23.79
N GLU A 39 16.98 -1.22 -23.23
CA GLU A 39 16.42 -2.31 -24.03
C GLU A 39 15.23 -1.81 -24.85
N LEU A 40 14.36 -0.97 -24.27
CA LEU A 40 13.21 -0.40 -24.96
C LEU A 40 13.64 0.50 -26.13
N ALA A 41 14.65 1.35 -25.96
CA ALA A 41 15.19 2.21 -27.00
C ALA A 41 15.82 1.38 -28.14
N ASN A 42 16.54 0.30 -27.81
CA ASN A 42 17.10 -0.60 -28.82
C ASN A 42 16.01 -1.30 -29.65
N ASP A 43 14.93 -1.77 -29.01
CA ASP A 43 13.79 -2.38 -29.71
C ASP A 43 13.13 -1.39 -30.68
N ILE A 44 12.99 -0.12 -30.27
CA ILE A 44 12.46 0.97 -31.11
C ILE A 44 13.41 1.28 -32.27
N ALA A 45 14.71 1.40 -32.03
CA ALA A 45 15.72 1.68 -33.05
C ALA A 45 15.75 0.59 -34.14
N THR A 46 15.77 -0.68 -33.72
CA THR A 46 15.86 -1.83 -34.62
C THR A 46 14.53 -2.26 -35.22
N GLY A 47 13.40 -1.84 -34.61
CA GLY A 47 12.07 -2.34 -34.95
C GLY A 47 11.86 -3.82 -34.62
N SER A 48 12.72 -4.40 -33.77
CA SER A 48 12.68 -5.82 -33.41
C SER A 48 12.42 -5.99 -31.93
N LEU A 49 11.46 -6.84 -31.58
CA LEU A 49 11.07 -7.05 -30.19
C LEU A 49 12.05 -7.99 -29.47
N ASN A 50 12.48 -7.57 -28.28
CA ASN A 50 13.35 -8.27 -27.37
C ASN A 50 12.96 -9.75 -27.18
N HIS A 51 13.95 -10.63 -27.25
CA HIS A 51 13.80 -12.09 -27.13
C HIS A 51 13.24 -12.52 -25.76
N LYS A 52 13.41 -11.70 -24.71
CA LYS A 52 12.81 -11.93 -23.38
C LYS A 52 11.28 -11.97 -23.41
N VAL A 53 10.65 -11.31 -24.40
CA VAL A 53 9.20 -11.42 -24.62
C VAL A 53 8.92 -12.69 -25.40
N THR A 54 8.56 -13.77 -24.69
CA THR A 54 8.37 -15.11 -25.28
C THR A 54 6.94 -15.41 -25.71
N SER A 55 5.93 -14.68 -25.17
CA SER A 55 4.52 -14.92 -25.47
C SER A 55 4.21 -14.69 -26.96
N PRO A 56 3.76 -15.72 -27.72
CA PRO A 56 3.49 -15.59 -29.15
C PRO A 56 2.43 -14.53 -29.46
N SER A 57 1.34 -14.49 -28.69
CA SER A 57 0.27 -13.51 -28.88
C SER A 57 0.76 -12.06 -28.71
N ILE A 58 1.66 -11.82 -27.75
CA ILE A 58 2.25 -10.48 -27.58
C ILE A 58 3.17 -10.15 -28.76
N ARG A 59 3.99 -11.11 -29.21
CA ARG A 59 4.88 -10.90 -30.37
C ARG A 59 4.09 -10.55 -31.64
N GLU A 60 3.01 -11.28 -31.92
CA GLU A 60 2.13 -11.01 -33.06
C GLU A 60 1.47 -9.63 -33.00
N CYS A 61 1.02 -9.21 -31.82
CA CYS A 61 0.48 -7.85 -31.63
C CYS A 61 1.55 -6.78 -31.83
N MET A 62 2.73 -6.95 -31.25
CA MET A 62 3.82 -5.99 -31.35
C MET A 62 4.35 -5.86 -32.78
N ALA A 63 4.39 -6.94 -33.56
CA ALA A 63 4.83 -6.91 -34.96
C ALA A 63 4.00 -5.98 -35.86
N LYS A 64 2.76 -5.67 -35.47
CA LYS A 64 1.89 -4.73 -36.22
C LYS A 64 2.21 -3.27 -35.91
N ILE A 65 2.81 -2.99 -34.75
CA ILE A 65 2.99 -1.64 -34.20
C ILE A 65 4.46 -1.21 -34.29
N LEU A 66 5.37 -2.11 -33.92
CA LEU A 66 6.79 -1.83 -33.83
C LEU A 66 7.42 -1.72 -35.23
N LYS A 67 7.95 -0.55 -35.53
CA LYS A 67 8.71 -0.25 -36.75
C LYS A 67 10.02 0.43 -36.36
N PRO A 68 11.11 0.25 -37.14
CA PRO A 68 12.38 0.93 -36.87
C PRO A 68 12.18 2.46 -36.83
N ASN A 69 12.56 3.08 -35.72
CA ASN A 69 12.48 4.53 -35.53
C ASN A 69 13.68 5.04 -34.71
N GLN A 70 14.73 5.46 -35.41
CA GLN A 70 15.98 5.92 -34.78
C GLN A 70 15.80 7.23 -34.00
N GLU A 71 15.02 8.16 -34.52
CA GLU A 71 14.76 9.47 -33.89
C GLU A 71 14.07 9.31 -32.54
N LEU A 72 13.05 8.45 -32.46
CA LEU A 72 12.37 8.16 -31.20
C LEU A 72 13.29 7.47 -30.19
N ALA A 73 14.14 6.55 -30.65
CA ALA A 73 15.10 5.85 -29.78
C ALA A 73 16.14 6.81 -29.18
N GLU A 74 16.64 7.76 -29.98
CA GLU A 74 17.56 8.81 -29.53
C GLU A 74 16.89 9.76 -28.54
N PHE A 75 15.64 10.19 -28.83
CA PHE A 75 14.86 11.00 -27.90
C PHE A 75 14.71 10.32 -26.53
N ILE A 76 14.28 9.04 -26.51
CA ILE A 76 14.12 8.28 -25.26
C ILE A 76 15.46 8.14 -24.54
N THR A 77 16.54 7.87 -25.27
CA THR A 77 17.89 7.74 -24.71
C THR A 77 18.31 9.03 -24.02
N ASN A 78 18.12 10.18 -24.67
CA ASN A 78 18.49 11.49 -24.12
C ASN A 78 17.70 11.77 -22.83
N GLU A 79 16.38 11.65 -22.86
CA GLU A 79 15.51 11.93 -21.70
C GLU A 79 15.73 10.95 -20.54
N CYS A 80 15.93 9.66 -20.82
CA CYS A 80 16.07 8.64 -19.78
C CYS A 80 17.50 8.48 -19.25
N SER A 81 18.50 9.09 -19.93
CA SER A 81 19.90 9.03 -19.50
C SER A 81 20.23 9.97 -18.36
N ASP A 82 19.39 10.98 -18.10
CA ASP A 82 19.53 11.86 -16.95
C ASP A 82 19.28 11.08 -15.63
N GLU A 83 20.01 11.45 -14.58
CA GLU A 83 19.92 10.83 -13.26
C GLU A 83 18.76 11.44 -12.43
N ASN A 84 18.25 12.61 -12.82
CA ASN A 84 17.22 13.35 -12.08
C ASN A 84 15.78 12.90 -12.37
N TRP A 85 15.45 11.65 -12.09
CA TRP A 85 14.06 11.16 -12.25
C TRP A 85 13.09 11.61 -11.15
N GLU A 86 13.61 12.05 -9.99
CA GLU A 86 12.80 12.35 -8.80
C GLU A 86 11.93 13.62 -8.95
N ASP A 87 12.42 14.64 -9.66
CA ASP A 87 11.69 15.88 -9.93
C ASP A 87 10.64 15.74 -11.06
N TYR A 88 10.70 14.64 -11.82
CA TYR A 88 9.96 14.49 -13.08
C TYR A 88 8.67 13.68 -13.00
N TYR A 89 8.39 12.95 -11.91
CA TYR A 89 7.33 11.93 -11.94
C TYR A 89 5.93 12.44 -12.28
N SER A 90 5.62 13.70 -11.97
CA SER A 90 4.41 14.33 -12.50
C SER A 90 4.60 15.77 -12.94
N GLY A 91 5.74 16.41 -12.69
CA GLY A 91 5.94 17.83 -13.05
C GLY A 91 4.83 18.76 -12.54
N GLY A 92 4.16 18.41 -11.42
CA GLY A 92 3.01 19.14 -10.90
C GLY A 92 1.67 18.86 -11.59
N LEU A 93 1.59 17.88 -12.50
CA LEU A 93 0.34 17.53 -13.19
C LEU A 93 -0.80 17.18 -12.20
N PRO A 94 -2.05 17.47 -12.58
CA PRO A 94 -3.23 17.07 -11.82
C PRO A 94 -3.25 15.55 -11.59
N LYS A 95 -3.66 15.13 -10.40
CA LYS A 95 -3.76 13.73 -9.99
C LYS A 95 -5.23 13.36 -9.79
N PRO A 96 -5.98 13.09 -10.87
CA PRO A 96 -7.41 12.85 -10.75
C PRO A 96 -7.71 11.50 -10.11
N CYS A 97 -8.43 11.52 -9.00
CA CYS A 97 -9.04 10.33 -8.40
C CYS A 97 -10.48 10.22 -8.91
N THR A 98 -10.76 9.29 -9.81
CA THR A 98 -12.00 9.27 -10.59
C THR A 98 -13.13 8.44 -9.97
N MET A 99 -12.80 7.32 -9.34
CA MET A 99 -13.77 6.31 -8.92
C MET A 99 -13.47 5.75 -7.54
N TYR A 100 -14.54 5.33 -6.86
CA TYR A 100 -14.50 4.57 -5.62
C TYR A 100 -15.30 3.28 -5.81
N ALA A 101 -14.61 2.15 -5.71
CA ALA A 101 -15.16 0.82 -5.97
C ALA A 101 -14.42 -0.24 -5.15
N SER A 102 -15.02 -1.41 -5.03
CA SER A 102 -14.42 -2.61 -4.46
C SER A 102 -14.80 -3.86 -5.25
N SER A 103 -14.26 -5.02 -4.87
CA SER A 103 -14.62 -6.31 -5.47
C SER A 103 -16.09 -6.68 -5.21
N GLU A 104 -16.64 -6.22 -4.09
CA GLU A 104 -18.00 -6.49 -3.64
C GLU A 104 -19.04 -5.62 -4.38
N CYS A 105 -18.72 -4.35 -4.68
CA CYS A 105 -19.62 -3.42 -5.36
C CYS A 105 -18.86 -2.20 -5.93
N TYR A 106 -19.37 -1.64 -7.02
CA TYR A 106 -18.97 -0.30 -7.47
C TYR A 106 -19.80 0.73 -6.72
N PHE A 107 -19.16 1.71 -6.07
CA PHE A 107 -19.89 2.64 -5.22
C PHE A 107 -20.23 3.95 -5.94
N GLY A 108 -19.22 4.62 -6.49
CA GLY A 108 -19.40 5.98 -6.95
C GLY A 108 -18.21 6.57 -7.69
N LEU A 109 -18.36 7.83 -8.07
CA LEU A 109 -17.36 8.59 -8.81
C LEU A 109 -17.12 9.97 -8.20
N ASN A 110 -15.95 10.52 -8.48
CA ASN A 110 -15.62 11.90 -8.15
C ASN A 110 -16.19 12.83 -9.24
N LEU A 111 -17.17 13.67 -8.87
CA LEU A 111 -17.78 14.63 -9.78
C LEU A 111 -16.86 15.84 -10.08
N ARG A 112 -15.76 16.00 -9.33
CA ARG A 112 -14.74 17.04 -9.52
C ARG A 112 -13.36 16.40 -9.64
N PRO A 113 -13.06 15.69 -10.75
CA PRO A 113 -11.82 14.92 -10.87
C PRO A 113 -10.55 15.78 -10.83
N MET A 114 -10.63 17.08 -11.12
CA MET A 114 -9.49 18.00 -11.09
C MET A 114 -9.27 18.67 -9.72
N SER A 115 -10.00 18.27 -8.67
CA SER A 115 -9.78 18.79 -7.31
C SER A 115 -8.42 18.38 -6.76
N LYS A 116 -7.94 19.10 -5.74
CA LYS A 116 -6.73 18.69 -5.02
C LYS A 116 -6.94 17.30 -4.39
N PRO A 117 -5.90 16.45 -4.31
CA PRO A 117 -6.02 15.12 -3.68
C PRO A 117 -6.58 15.13 -2.26
N SER A 118 -6.29 16.18 -1.48
CA SER A 118 -6.79 16.35 -0.09
C SER A 118 -8.29 16.68 0.00
N GLU A 119 -8.90 17.14 -1.09
CA GLU A 119 -10.29 17.60 -1.15
C GLU A 119 -11.20 16.61 -1.90
N VAL A 120 -10.66 15.46 -2.32
CA VAL A 120 -11.40 14.46 -3.09
C VAL A 120 -12.61 13.98 -2.30
N SER A 121 -13.78 14.06 -2.95
CA SER A 121 -15.04 13.52 -2.45
C SER A 121 -15.73 12.70 -3.53
N TYR A 122 -16.19 11.52 -3.18
CA TYR A 122 -16.89 10.60 -4.09
C TYR A 122 -18.40 10.69 -3.86
N THR A 123 -19.17 10.73 -4.95
CA THR A 123 -20.63 10.69 -4.88
C THR A 123 -21.08 9.26 -5.15
N ILE A 124 -21.76 8.63 -4.19
CA ILE A 124 -22.28 7.28 -4.35
C ILE A 124 -23.43 7.31 -5.37
N MET A 125 -23.42 6.36 -6.29
CA MET A 125 -24.41 6.22 -7.34
C MET A 125 -25.55 5.32 -6.85
N PRO A 126 -26.76 5.86 -6.60
CA PRO A 126 -27.84 5.12 -5.90
C PRO A 126 -28.33 3.87 -6.64
N ASN A 127 -28.04 3.73 -7.94
CA ASN A 127 -28.45 2.60 -8.76
C ASN A 127 -27.53 1.37 -8.63
N MET A 128 -26.34 1.52 -8.05
CA MET A 128 -25.33 0.45 -7.99
C MET A 128 -25.64 -0.63 -6.96
N GLY A 129 -26.45 -0.31 -5.96
CA GLY A 129 -26.84 -1.19 -4.88
C GLY A 129 -27.68 -0.43 -3.86
N TYR A 130 -28.09 -1.10 -2.79
CA TYR A 130 -28.72 -0.43 -1.66
C TYR A 130 -27.66 -0.14 -0.59
N PHE A 131 -27.57 1.12 -0.18
CA PHE A 131 -26.50 1.64 0.66
C PHE A 131 -27.06 2.09 2.01
N GLU A 132 -26.54 1.47 3.06
CA GLU A 132 -26.84 1.77 4.45
C GLU A 132 -25.56 2.20 5.17
N PHE A 133 -25.70 2.93 6.27
CA PHE A 133 -24.60 3.54 6.98
C PHE A 133 -24.70 3.33 8.47
N LEU A 134 -23.60 2.89 9.07
CA LEU A 134 -23.47 2.71 10.51
C LEU A 134 -22.71 3.91 11.08
N PRO A 135 -23.31 4.74 11.96
CA PRO A 135 -22.62 5.86 12.58
C PRO A 135 -21.33 5.42 13.29
N HIS A 136 -20.22 6.11 13.00
CA HIS A 136 -18.95 5.87 13.66
C HIS A 136 -18.75 6.89 14.78
N ASP A 137 -19.07 6.49 16.01
CA ASP A 137 -18.67 7.22 17.22
C ASP A 137 -17.50 6.48 17.88
N PRO A 138 -16.29 7.06 17.94
CA PRO A 138 -15.12 6.44 18.56
C PRO A 138 -15.27 6.24 20.08
N SER A 139 -16.24 6.89 20.72
CA SER A 139 -16.52 6.78 22.16
C SER A 139 -17.66 5.81 22.49
N ALA A 140 -18.38 5.32 21.49
CA ALA A 140 -19.53 4.44 21.72
C ALA A 140 -19.11 3.00 22.07
N PRO A 141 -19.81 2.34 23.02
CA PRO A 141 -19.55 0.95 23.36
C PRO A 141 -19.80 0.02 22.17
N ALA A 142 -19.08 -1.11 22.12
CA ALA A 142 -19.26 -2.13 21.10
C ALA A 142 -20.73 -2.61 21.09
N PHE A 143 -21.33 -2.67 19.89
CA PHE A 143 -22.74 -3.03 19.71
C PHE A 143 -23.05 -4.42 20.31
N SER A 144 -24.07 -4.50 21.16
CA SER A 144 -24.60 -5.76 21.68
C SER A 144 -25.56 -6.39 20.66
N ARG A 145 -25.62 -7.73 20.61
CA ARG A 145 -26.58 -8.46 19.75
C ARG A 145 -28.05 -8.16 20.07
N GLU A 146 -28.32 -7.61 21.24
CA GLU A 146 -29.66 -7.35 21.77
C GLU A 146 -30.25 -6.01 21.28
N SER A 147 -29.41 -5.12 20.73
CA SER A 147 -29.85 -3.85 20.13
C SER A 147 -29.07 -3.59 18.84
N PRO A 148 -29.53 -4.09 17.68
CA PRO A 148 -28.83 -3.85 16.43
C PRO A 148 -28.77 -2.34 16.18
N PRO A 149 -27.61 -1.79 15.78
CA PRO A 149 -27.50 -0.38 15.50
C PRO A 149 -28.48 0.03 14.42
N ARG A 150 -29.15 1.16 14.64
CA ARG A 150 -30.00 1.77 13.63
C ARG A 150 -29.09 2.23 12.49
N LEU A 151 -29.16 1.51 11.36
CA LEU A 151 -28.53 1.95 10.13
C LEU A 151 -29.33 3.13 9.56
N LEU A 152 -28.60 4.04 8.93
CA LEU A 152 -29.18 5.17 8.21
C LEU A 152 -29.17 4.87 6.72
N ASP A 153 -30.23 5.33 6.05
CA ASP A 153 -30.30 5.30 4.60
C ASP A 153 -29.35 6.34 3.99
N LEU A 154 -28.98 6.14 2.72
CA LEU A 154 -28.14 7.07 1.96
C LEU A 154 -28.65 8.53 2.00
N ALA A 155 -29.97 8.74 2.04
CA ALA A 155 -30.58 10.06 2.04
C ALA A 155 -30.61 10.75 3.42
N ASP A 156 -30.45 9.99 4.50
CA ASP A 156 -30.63 10.45 5.88
C ASP A 156 -29.30 10.83 6.56
N LEU A 157 -28.22 10.90 5.78
CA LEU A 157 -26.91 11.23 6.30
C LEU A 157 -26.77 12.71 6.62
N GLU A 158 -25.89 13.01 7.57
CA GLU A 158 -25.56 14.37 7.96
C GLU A 158 -24.12 14.73 7.58
N ALA A 159 -23.92 15.94 7.06
CA ALA A 159 -22.60 16.46 6.75
C ALA A 159 -21.73 16.61 8.01
N GLY A 160 -20.43 16.33 7.88
CA GLY A 160 -19.46 16.42 8.97
C GLY A 160 -19.40 15.18 9.89
N LYS A 161 -20.25 14.17 9.67
CA LYS A 161 -20.25 12.92 10.44
C LYS A 161 -19.58 11.77 9.69
N GLU A 162 -18.96 10.88 10.44
CA GLU A 162 -18.31 9.66 9.94
C GLU A 162 -19.23 8.45 10.05
N TYR A 163 -19.21 7.61 9.01
CA TYR A 163 -20.02 6.41 8.92
C TYR A 163 -19.23 5.24 8.35
N GLU A 164 -19.55 4.03 8.79
CA GLU A 164 -19.11 2.80 8.15
C GLU A 164 -20.11 2.38 7.07
N LEU A 165 -19.59 2.06 5.88
CA LEU A 165 -20.39 1.65 4.73
C LEU A 165 -20.93 0.22 4.87
N VAL A 166 -22.24 0.08 4.69
CA VAL A 166 -22.97 -1.19 4.64
C VAL A 166 -23.69 -1.31 3.29
N ILE A 167 -23.53 -2.44 2.61
CA ILE A 167 -24.06 -2.63 1.26
C ILE A 167 -24.99 -3.83 1.17
N THR A 168 -26.03 -3.68 0.35
CA THR A 168 -26.83 -4.79 -0.16
C THR A 168 -26.72 -4.79 -1.69
N THR A 169 -26.25 -5.90 -2.26
CA THR A 169 -25.90 -6.00 -3.68
C THR A 169 -26.81 -6.97 -4.43
N TYR A 170 -26.95 -6.76 -5.74
CA TYR A 170 -27.69 -7.69 -6.62
C TYR A 170 -27.13 -9.11 -6.60
N SER A 171 -25.83 -9.26 -6.30
CA SER A 171 -25.15 -10.56 -6.21
C SER A 171 -25.42 -11.32 -4.91
N GLY A 172 -26.26 -10.80 -4.02
CA GLY A 172 -26.73 -11.51 -2.82
C GLY A 172 -25.99 -11.20 -1.52
N LEU A 173 -25.10 -10.20 -1.50
CA LEU A 173 -24.61 -9.67 -0.22
C LEU A 173 -25.73 -8.85 0.42
N ASN A 174 -26.11 -9.19 1.65
CA ASN A 174 -27.19 -8.52 2.38
C ASN A 174 -26.64 -7.84 3.63
N ARG A 175 -26.81 -6.52 3.73
CA ARG A 175 -26.30 -5.67 4.83
C ARG A 175 -24.84 -6.00 5.17
N TYR A 176 -24.03 -6.22 4.14
CA TYR A 176 -22.62 -6.58 4.28
C TYR A 176 -21.80 -5.34 4.66
N ARG A 177 -21.01 -5.45 5.74
CA ARG A 177 -20.14 -4.39 6.21
C ARG A 177 -18.86 -4.36 5.38
N VAL A 178 -18.65 -3.30 4.62
CA VAL A 178 -17.45 -3.13 3.78
C VAL A 178 -16.21 -2.88 4.66
N GLY A 179 -16.42 -2.23 5.81
CA GLY A 179 -15.37 -1.81 6.74
C GLY A 179 -14.73 -0.46 6.39
N ASP A 180 -15.16 0.18 5.32
CA ASP A 180 -14.69 1.52 4.93
C ASP A 180 -15.39 2.59 5.78
N ILE A 181 -14.61 3.55 6.28
CA ILE A 181 -15.07 4.71 7.05
C ILE A 181 -15.06 5.94 6.15
N LEU A 182 -16.23 6.56 6.05
CA LEU A 182 -16.52 7.65 5.12
C LEU A 182 -17.01 8.86 5.90
N LEU A 183 -16.42 10.02 5.64
CA LEU A 183 -16.87 11.31 6.16
C LEU A 183 -17.76 11.98 5.12
N VAL A 184 -18.99 12.35 5.50
CA VAL A 184 -19.87 13.11 4.61
C VAL A 184 -19.37 14.55 4.50
N THR A 185 -18.92 14.96 3.32
CA THR A 185 -18.37 16.32 3.08
C THR A 185 -19.43 17.28 2.57
N GLY A 186 -20.52 16.78 2.01
CA GLY A 186 -21.60 17.59 1.46
C GLY A 186 -22.55 16.76 0.62
N PHE A 187 -23.32 17.43 -0.23
CA PHE A 187 -24.34 16.80 -1.07
C PHE A 187 -24.25 17.34 -2.50
N TYR A 188 -24.40 16.46 -3.48
CA TYR A 188 -24.67 16.81 -4.86
C TYR A 188 -26.14 16.53 -5.14
N ASN A 189 -26.94 17.60 -5.26
CA ASN A 189 -28.40 17.54 -5.20
C ASN A 189 -28.84 16.87 -3.88
N LYS A 190 -29.43 15.67 -3.96
CA LYS A 190 -29.82 14.86 -2.79
C LYS A 190 -28.84 13.73 -2.48
N ALA A 191 -27.85 13.48 -3.33
CA ALA A 191 -26.89 12.39 -3.14
C ALA A 191 -25.72 12.87 -2.27
N PRO A 192 -25.40 12.18 -1.16
CA PRO A 192 -24.27 12.55 -0.32
C PRO A 192 -22.93 12.35 -1.03
N GLN A 193 -21.98 13.20 -0.68
CA GLN A 193 -20.59 13.13 -1.11
C GLN A 193 -19.71 12.74 0.08
N PHE A 194 -18.74 11.86 -0.16
CA PHE A 194 -17.94 11.25 0.89
C PHE A 194 -16.46 11.44 0.65
N ARG A 195 -15.75 11.84 1.69
CA ARG A 195 -14.30 11.70 1.77
C ARG A 195 -13.98 10.34 2.38
N PHE A 196 -13.16 9.55 1.68
CA PHE A 196 -12.63 8.30 2.22
C PHE A 196 -11.68 8.62 3.38
N VAL A 197 -11.96 8.09 4.57
CA VAL A 197 -11.12 8.30 5.75
C VAL A 197 -10.11 7.18 5.87
N ARG A 198 -10.59 5.93 5.98
CA ARG A 198 -9.76 4.73 6.14
C ARG A 198 -10.61 3.47 5.98
N ARG A 199 -9.95 2.33 5.81
CA ARG A 199 -10.57 1.02 6.03
C ARG A 199 -10.28 0.55 7.45
N LYS A 200 -11.29 0.07 8.17
CA LYS A 200 -11.14 -0.48 9.52
C LYS A 200 -10.12 -1.61 9.52
N ASN A 201 -9.35 -1.67 10.61
CA ASN A 201 -8.34 -2.69 10.87
C ASN A 201 -7.19 -2.78 9.86
N VAL A 202 -6.97 -1.79 8.99
CA VAL A 202 -5.78 -1.78 8.13
C VAL A 202 -4.67 -0.99 8.82
N LEU A 203 -3.53 -1.64 9.01
CA LEU A 203 -2.36 -1.10 9.70
C LEU A 203 -1.24 -0.76 8.72
N LEU A 204 -0.94 -1.65 7.78
CA LEU A 204 0.03 -1.44 6.69
C LEU A 204 -0.59 -1.75 5.33
N SER A 205 -0.18 -0.98 4.32
CA SER A 205 -0.57 -1.17 2.92
C SER A 205 0.43 -0.46 2.00
N ILE A 206 0.93 -1.15 0.97
CA ILE A 206 1.80 -0.57 -0.07
C ILE A 206 1.06 -0.51 -1.42
N GLU A 207 0.30 -1.55 -1.74
CA GLU A 207 -0.52 -1.66 -2.94
C GLU A 207 -1.94 -2.12 -2.55
N SER A 208 -2.36 -3.32 -2.95
CA SER A 208 -3.66 -3.88 -2.59
C SER A 208 -3.64 -4.68 -1.29
N ASP A 209 -2.43 -4.95 -0.76
CA ASP A 209 -2.22 -5.60 0.51
C ASP A 209 -2.80 -4.76 1.65
N LYS A 210 -3.43 -5.45 2.60
CA LYS A 210 -4.03 -4.86 3.80
C LYS A 210 -3.67 -5.75 4.95
N THR A 211 -2.67 -5.35 5.74
CA THR A 211 -2.25 -6.09 6.93
C THR A 211 -2.89 -5.48 8.15
N ASP A 212 -3.55 -6.30 8.96
CA ASP A 212 -4.15 -5.87 10.22
C ASP A 212 -3.20 -6.03 11.42
N GLU A 213 -3.58 -5.46 12.57
CA GLU A 213 -2.79 -5.54 13.79
C GLU A 213 -2.62 -6.98 14.29
N SER A 214 -3.64 -7.82 14.12
CA SER A 214 -3.60 -9.22 14.58
C SER A 214 -2.70 -10.09 13.71
N GLU A 215 -2.67 -9.83 12.40
CA GLU A 215 -1.79 -10.47 11.43
C GLU A 215 -0.33 -10.07 11.72
N LEU A 216 -0.09 -8.78 11.96
CA LEU A 216 1.25 -8.29 12.30
C LEU A 216 1.73 -8.86 13.65
N GLN A 217 0.87 -8.88 14.67
CA GLN A 217 1.20 -9.46 15.97
C GLN A 217 1.55 -10.96 15.84
N LYS A 218 0.75 -11.74 15.10
CA LYS A 218 1.04 -13.16 14.83
C LYS A 218 2.36 -13.35 14.07
N ALA A 219 2.64 -12.48 13.09
CA ALA A 219 3.89 -12.53 12.34
C ALA A 219 5.11 -12.31 13.25
N ILE A 220 5.01 -11.38 14.19
CA ILE A 220 6.07 -11.10 15.16
C ILE A 220 6.21 -12.23 16.18
N GLU A 221 5.11 -12.80 16.66
CA GLU A 221 5.14 -13.97 17.54
C GLU A 221 5.84 -15.15 16.88
N ASN A 222 5.52 -15.45 15.61
CA ASN A 222 6.16 -16.52 14.86
C ASN A 222 7.66 -16.27 14.63
N ALA A 223 8.04 -15.04 14.29
CA ALA A 223 9.44 -14.67 14.14
C ALA A 223 10.21 -14.70 15.46
N SER A 224 9.55 -14.34 16.58
CA SER A 224 10.15 -14.39 17.92
C SER A 224 10.53 -15.80 18.37
N LEU A 225 9.91 -16.84 17.80
CA LEU A 225 10.27 -18.24 18.09
C LEU A 225 11.73 -18.53 17.72
N LEU A 226 12.24 -17.94 16.63
CA LEU A 226 13.63 -18.10 16.18
C LEU A 226 14.61 -17.41 17.14
N LEU A 227 14.19 -16.33 17.81
CA LEU A 227 15.03 -15.60 18.75
C LEU A 227 15.17 -16.31 20.10
N ARG A 228 14.26 -17.25 20.44
CA ARG A 228 14.30 -17.99 21.70
C ARG A 228 15.57 -18.82 21.86
N GLU A 229 16.12 -19.35 20.76
CA GLU A 229 17.39 -20.10 20.76
C GLU A 229 18.58 -19.25 21.26
N PHE A 230 18.50 -17.93 21.06
CA PHE A 230 19.53 -16.96 21.43
C PHE A 230 19.23 -16.25 22.75
N SER A 231 18.29 -16.76 23.55
CA SER A 231 17.82 -16.10 24.79
C SER A 231 17.47 -14.62 24.60
N THR A 232 17.00 -14.27 23.40
CA THR A 232 16.66 -12.90 23.00
C THR A 232 15.15 -12.80 22.84
N SER A 233 14.57 -11.72 23.33
CA SER A 233 13.12 -11.44 23.21
C SER A 233 12.87 -10.06 22.65
N VAL A 234 11.82 -9.91 21.86
CA VAL A 234 11.32 -8.60 21.43
C VAL A 234 10.63 -7.93 22.61
N VAL A 235 11.14 -6.78 23.04
CA VAL A 235 10.55 -5.96 24.12
C VAL A 235 9.35 -5.22 23.59
N GLU A 236 9.60 -4.44 22.54
CA GLU A 236 8.58 -3.64 21.87
C GLU A 236 8.86 -3.57 20.37
N TYR A 237 7.79 -3.26 19.64
CA TYR A 237 7.86 -3.08 18.21
C TYR A 237 6.87 -2.03 17.71
N THR A 238 7.23 -1.44 16.57
CA THR A 238 6.33 -0.64 15.74
C THR A 238 6.63 -0.90 14.27
N SER A 239 5.78 -0.41 13.37
CA SER A 239 5.91 -0.63 11.94
C SER A 239 5.61 0.63 11.14
N TYR A 240 6.06 0.67 9.89
CA TYR A 240 5.61 1.64 8.91
C TYR A 240 5.77 1.10 7.49
N ALA A 241 5.09 1.73 6.54
CA ALA A 241 5.18 1.44 5.12
C ALA A 241 6.21 2.39 4.48
N ASP A 242 7.36 1.87 4.05
CA ASP A 242 8.40 2.66 3.38
C ASP A 242 8.12 2.73 1.88
N THR A 243 7.98 3.95 1.37
CA THR A 243 7.75 4.24 -0.05
C THR A 243 8.88 5.08 -0.66
N LYS A 244 10.04 5.20 0.01
CA LYS A 244 11.21 5.91 -0.52
C LYS A 244 11.81 5.19 -1.73
N ILE A 245 11.79 3.86 -1.71
CA ILE A 245 12.23 3.00 -2.81
C ILE A 245 11.00 2.38 -3.48
N ILE A 246 11.07 2.16 -4.80
CA ILE A 246 10.03 1.50 -5.57
C ILE A 246 10.56 0.12 -6.04
N PRO A 247 9.86 -1.00 -5.74
CA PRO A 247 8.62 -1.08 -4.96
C PRO A 247 8.84 -0.76 -3.47
N GLY A 248 7.81 -0.19 -2.84
CA GLY A 248 7.83 0.06 -1.39
C GLY A 248 7.77 -1.23 -0.59
N HIS A 249 8.14 -1.19 0.69
CA HIS A 249 8.23 -2.36 1.54
C HIS A 249 7.81 -2.05 2.98
N TYR A 250 7.55 -3.10 3.75
CA TYR A 250 7.26 -2.97 5.17
C TYR A 250 8.55 -2.85 5.96
N VAL A 251 8.56 -1.94 6.93
CA VAL A 251 9.66 -1.78 7.87
C VAL A 251 9.15 -1.96 9.29
N ILE A 252 9.78 -2.86 10.02
CA ILE A 252 9.44 -3.20 11.40
C ILE A 252 10.61 -2.79 12.30
N TYR A 253 10.35 -1.93 13.28
CA TYR A 253 11.33 -1.58 14.30
C TYR A 253 11.22 -2.55 15.47
N TRP A 254 12.34 -3.13 15.88
CA TRP A 254 12.44 -4.04 17.02
C TRP A 254 13.40 -3.50 18.06
N GLU A 255 12.92 -3.38 19.30
CA GLU A 255 13.79 -3.26 20.47
C GLU A 255 13.95 -4.66 21.09
N LEU A 256 15.20 -5.10 21.20
CA LEU A 256 15.53 -6.47 21.62
C LEU A 256 16.14 -6.47 23.02
N LEU A 257 15.64 -7.36 23.88
CA LEU A 257 16.28 -7.70 25.14
C LEU A 257 17.17 -8.93 24.93
N VAL A 258 18.47 -8.70 24.89
CA VAL A 258 19.49 -9.76 24.83
C VAL A 258 19.95 -10.06 26.26
N LYS A 259 19.64 -11.25 26.77
CA LYS A 259 20.03 -11.65 28.14
C LYS A 259 21.53 -11.95 28.26
N ASP A 260 22.12 -12.51 27.21
CA ASP A 260 23.55 -12.81 27.15
C ASP A 260 24.18 -12.12 25.92
N PRO A 261 24.98 -11.05 26.11
CA PRO A 261 25.63 -10.33 25.02
C PRO A 261 26.55 -11.21 24.17
N ALA A 262 27.09 -12.30 24.74
CA ALA A 262 27.96 -13.24 24.03
C ALA A 262 27.19 -14.12 23.03
N ASN A 263 25.88 -14.25 23.18
CA ASN A 263 25.00 -15.05 22.31
C ASN A 263 23.94 -14.17 21.61
N SER A 264 24.36 -13.00 21.12
CA SER A 264 23.49 -12.12 20.35
C SER A 264 23.08 -12.76 19.01
N PRO A 265 21.84 -12.53 18.53
CA PRO A 265 21.37 -13.11 17.27
C PRO A 265 22.22 -12.59 16.12
N THR A 266 22.71 -13.50 15.27
CA THR A 266 23.46 -13.13 14.07
C THR A 266 22.54 -12.46 13.05
N GLY A 267 23.11 -11.65 12.15
CA GLY A 267 22.33 -11.01 11.08
C GLY A 267 21.59 -12.01 10.19
N GLU A 268 22.13 -13.22 10.02
CA GLU A 268 21.46 -14.29 9.28
C GLU A 268 20.17 -14.77 9.96
N VAL A 269 20.16 -14.86 11.30
CA VAL A 269 18.95 -15.21 12.06
C VAL A 269 17.89 -14.11 11.93
N LEU A 270 18.30 -12.83 11.95
CA LEU A 270 17.38 -11.70 11.76
C LEU A 270 16.82 -11.64 10.33
N ASN A 271 17.63 -11.97 9.31
CA ASN A 271 17.14 -12.15 7.94
C ASN A 271 16.11 -13.29 7.85
N ARG A 272 16.34 -14.41 8.54
CA ARG A 272 15.35 -15.51 8.64
C ARG A 272 14.09 -15.11 9.41
N CYS A 273 14.21 -14.23 10.41
CA CYS A 273 13.06 -13.64 11.09
C CYS A 273 12.21 -12.82 10.13
N CYS A 274 12.82 -12.02 9.25
CA CYS A 274 12.11 -11.28 8.20
C CYS A 274 11.28 -12.23 7.33
N LEU A 275 11.87 -13.34 6.87
CA LEU A 275 11.16 -14.34 6.08
C LEU A 275 10.01 -15.00 6.85
N ALA A 276 10.23 -15.38 8.11
CA ALA A 276 9.19 -15.97 8.96
C ALA A 276 7.99 -15.02 9.17
N MET A 277 8.26 -13.71 9.25
CA MET A 277 7.21 -12.69 9.25
C MET A 277 6.46 -12.68 7.91
N GLU A 278 7.16 -12.61 6.78
CA GLU A 278 6.53 -12.59 5.45
C GLU A 278 5.67 -13.83 5.17
N GLU A 279 6.09 -15.02 5.63
CA GLU A 279 5.32 -16.27 5.51
C GLU A 279 4.03 -16.26 6.34
N SER A 280 4.01 -15.51 7.44
CA SER A 280 2.87 -15.39 8.34
C SER A 280 1.83 -14.38 7.85
N LEU A 281 2.19 -13.52 6.88
CA LEU A 281 1.29 -12.53 6.31
C LEU A 281 0.29 -13.16 5.33
N ASN A 282 -0.78 -12.40 5.06
CA ASN A 282 -1.88 -12.87 4.23
C ASN A 282 -1.46 -13.17 2.78
N SER A 283 -2.34 -13.89 2.07
CA SER A 283 -2.08 -14.33 0.69
C SER A 283 -1.84 -13.15 -0.27
N VAL A 284 -2.48 -11.99 -0.04
CA VAL A 284 -2.32 -10.82 -0.91
C VAL A 284 -0.91 -10.25 -0.77
N TYR A 285 -0.39 -10.09 0.45
CA TYR A 285 1.00 -9.66 0.66
C TYR A 285 1.98 -10.62 -0.04
N ARG A 286 1.81 -11.93 0.16
CA ARG A 286 2.70 -12.95 -0.43
C ARG A 286 2.59 -12.99 -1.96
N GLN A 287 1.39 -12.83 -2.52
CA GLN A 287 1.18 -12.69 -3.96
C GLN A 287 1.92 -11.46 -4.51
N SER A 288 1.77 -10.32 -3.85
CA SER A 288 2.41 -9.06 -4.24
C SER A 288 3.94 -9.14 -4.18
N ARG A 289 4.51 -9.93 -3.26
CA ARG A 289 5.94 -10.22 -3.17
C ARG A 289 6.44 -11.16 -4.27
N VAL A 290 5.69 -12.21 -4.61
CA VAL A 290 6.15 -13.31 -5.48
C VAL A 290 5.77 -13.11 -6.95
N ALA A 291 4.49 -12.82 -7.21
CA ALA A 291 3.94 -12.77 -8.56
C ALA A 291 4.06 -11.37 -9.16
N ASP A 292 3.64 -10.35 -8.40
CA ASP A 292 3.54 -9.00 -8.93
C ASP A 292 4.84 -8.21 -8.79
N ASN A 293 5.72 -8.57 -7.84
CA ASN A 293 6.89 -7.75 -7.46
C ASN A 293 6.49 -6.30 -7.14
N SER A 294 5.34 -6.13 -6.50
CA SER A 294 4.79 -4.83 -6.14
C SER A 294 5.13 -4.37 -4.74
N ILE A 295 5.57 -5.31 -3.90
CA ILE A 295 6.11 -5.06 -2.56
C ILE A 295 7.57 -5.55 -2.54
N GLY A 296 8.46 -4.74 -1.98
CA GLY A 296 9.87 -5.09 -1.74
C GLY A 296 10.05 -6.02 -0.54
N PRO A 297 11.26 -6.54 -0.30
CA PRO A 297 11.53 -7.42 0.85
C PRO A 297 11.27 -6.69 2.17
N LEU A 298 10.58 -7.36 3.10
CA LEU A 298 10.36 -6.85 4.46
C LEU A 298 11.70 -6.55 5.14
N GLU A 299 11.77 -5.41 5.81
CA GLU A 299 12.94 -4.94 6.55
C GLU A 299 12.68 -4.95 8.06
N ILE A 300 13.60 -5.53 8.83
CA ILE A 300 13.66 -5.37 10.28
C ILE A 300 14.79 -4.40 10.63
N ARG A 301 14.45 -3.35 11.38
CA ARG A 301 15.40 -2.38 11.95
C ARG A 301 15.50 -2.60 13.44
N VAL A 302 16.66 -3.07 13.90
CA VAL A 302 16.92 -3.22 15.34
C VAL A 302 17.31 -1.86 15.90
N VAL A 303 16.64 -1.41 16.95
CA VAL A 303 16.92 -0.14 17.65
C VAL A 303 17.64 -0.38 18.98
N LYS A 304 18.27 0.67 19.51
CA LYS A 304 18.94 0.64 20.82
C LYS A 304 17.92 0.42 21.95
N ASN A 305 18.36 -0.19 23.05
CA ASN A 305 17.52 -0.31 24.24
C ASN A 305 17.16 1.08 24.80
N GLY A 306 15.92 1.24 25.25
CA GLY A 306 15.37 2.52 25.71
C GLY A 306 14.83 3.42 24.59
N THR A 307 14.82 2.96 23.32
CA THR A 307 14.30 3.77 22.20
C THR A 307 12.78 3.95 22.32
N PHE A 308 12.04 2.91 22.71
CA PHE A 308 10.60 3.04 22.90
C PHE A 308 10.22 3.84 24.15
N GLU A 309 11.11 3.92 25.16
CA GLU A 309 10.94 4.82 26.30
C GLU A 309 11.06 6.29 25.86
N GLU A 310 12.09 6.62 25.06
CA GLU A 310 12.22 7.96 24.46
C GLU A 310 11.03 8.31 23.55
N LEU A 311 10.52 7.33 22.80
CA LEU A 311 9.32 7.50 21.98
C LEU A 311 8.08 7.81 22.82
N MET A 312 7.94 7.14 23.96
CA MET A 312 6.85 7.39 24.91
C MET A 312 6.96 8.80 25.50
N ASP A 313 8.14 9.22 25.95
CA ASP A 313 8.38 10.57 26.47
C ASP A 313 8.06 11.64 25.43
N TYR A 314 8.43 11.41 24.17
CA TYR A 314 8.05 12.28 23.06
C TYR A 314 6.53 12.38 22.89
N ALA A 315 5.82 11.25 22.93
CA ALA A 315 4.36 11.25 22.80
C ALA A 315 3.67 11.95 23.99
N ILE A 316 4.18 11.77 25.21
CA ILE A 316 3.68 12.44 26.41
C ILE A 316 3.90 13.95 26.32
N SER A 317 5.07 14.40 25.82
CA SER A 317 5.35 15.84 25.61
C SER A 317 4.37 16.51 24.65
N ARG A 318 3.73 15.72 23.76
CA ARG A 318 2.70 16.17 22.82
C ARG A 318 1.27 16.00 23.33
N GLY A 319 1.09 15.64 24.60
CA GLY A 319 -0.21 15.56 25.26
C GLY A 319 -0.80 14.16 25.37
N ALA A 320 -0.04 13.09 25.11
CA ALA A 320 -0.50 11.74 25.41
C ALA A 320 -0.58 11.52 26.94
N SER A 321 -1.64 10.87 27.40
CA SER A 321 -1.79 10.51 28.82
C SER A 321 -0.82 9.41 29.21
N ILE A 322 0.01 9.67 30.23
CA ILE A 322 1.04 8.75 30.71
C ILE A 322 0.48 7.37 31.11
N ASN A 323 -0.71 7.32 31.70
CA ASN A 323 -1.31 6.07 32.20
C ASN A 323 -2.09 5.28 31.13
N GLN A 324 -2.31 5.86 29.95
CA GLN A 324 -3.06 5.23 28.86
C GLN A 324 -2.21 5.00 27.61
N TYR A 325 -0.96 5.43 27.64
CA TYR A 325 -0.08 5.30 26.50
C TYR A 325 0.21 3.82 26.20
N LYS A 326 0.04 3.46 24.94
CA LYS A 326 0.50 2.19 24.36
C LYS A 326 1.32 2.53 23.13
N VAL A 327 2.40 1.80 22.91
CA VAL A 327 3.22 1.97 21.71
C VAL A 327 2.33 1.78 20.47
N PRO A 328 2.29 2.77 19.55
CA PRO A 328 1.52 2.63 18.33
C PRO A 328 2.12 1.53 17.48
N ARG A 329 1.29 0.59 17.01
CA ARG A 329 1.74 -0.53 16.18
C ARG A 329 2.10 -0.12 14.75
N CYS A 330 1.65 1.06 14.32
CA CYS A 330 2.05 1.72 13.07
C CYS A 330 2.33 3.20 13.31
N VAL A 331 3.39 3.72 12.69
CA VAL A 331 3.76 5.13 12.74
C VAL A 331 3.83 5.72 11.34
N SER A 332 3.26 6.91 11.17
CA SER A 332 3.27 7.65 9.90
C SER A 332 3.76 9.11 10.06
N PHE A 333 4.21 9.49 11.25
CA PHE A 333 4.59 10.86 11.58
C PHE A 333 6.11 11.04 11.45
N THR A 334 6.54 11.94 10.57
CA THR A 334 7.94 12.10 10.17
C THR A 334 8.92 12.31 11.34
N PRO A 335 8.65 13.19 12.32
CA PRO A 335 9.56 13.36 13.48
C PRO A 335 9.73 12.09 14.32
N ILE A 336 8.70 11.24 14.44
CA ILE A 336 8.79 9.96 15.14
C ILE A 336 9.66 8.98 14.33
N MET A 337 9.51 8.98 13.01
CA MET A 337 10.33 8.14 12.13
C MET A 337 11.80 8.55 12.19
N GLU A 338 12.10 9.85 12.19
CA GLU A 338 13.48 10.36 12.34
C GLU A 338 14.09 9.95 13.68
N LEU A 339 13.33 10.05 14.77
CA LEU A 339 13.78 9.58 16.10
C LEU A 339 14.13 8.08 16.08
N LEU A 340 13.26 7.25 15.50
CA LEU A 340 13.50 5.81 15.36
C LEU A 340 14.71 5.53 14.48
N ASP A 341 14.84 6.20 13.34
CA ASP A 341 15.93 6.03 12.39
C ASP A 341 17.30 6.42 12.98
N CYS A 342 17.38 7.47 13.80
CA CYS A 342 18.60 7.86 14.50
C CYS A 342 19.08 6.82 15.54
N ARG A 343 18.19 5.94 15.99
CA ARG A 343 18.46 4.91 17.00
C ARG A 343 18.65 3.51 16.41
N VAL A 344 18.63 3.36 15.08
CA VAL A 344 18.85 2.08 14.40
C VAL A 344 20.29 1.62 14.59
N VAL A 345 20.45 0.38 15.07
CA VAL A 345 21.72 -0.33 15.23
C VAL A 345 22.05 -1.14 13.98
N SER A 346 21.05 -1.84 13.43
CA SER A 346 21.24 -2.69 12.25
C SER A 346 19.95 -2.83 11.44
N LYS A 347 20.11 -3.12 10.14
CA LYS A 347 19.03 -3.30 9.17
C LYS A 347 19.17 -4.67 8.52
N HIS A 348 18.07 -5.40 8.46
CA HIS A 348 18.01 -6.78 7.96
C HIS A 348 16.86 -6.89 6.99
N PHE A 349 17.05 -7.65 5.91
CA PHE A 349 16.04 -7.82 4.86
C PHE A 349 15.72 -9.30 4.68
N SER A 350 14.48 -9.58 4.28
CA SER A 350 14.10 -10.94 3.89
C SER A 350 14.99 -11.47 2.76
N PRO A 351 15.68 -12.60 2.94
CA PRO A 351 16.67 -13.13 2.00
C PRO A 351 16.02 -13.77 0.76
N SER A 352 14.75 -14.16 0.85
CA SER A 352 13.99 -14.81 -0.22
C SER A 352 12.54 -14.35 -0.20
N ALA A 353 11.82 -14.56 -1.30
CA ALA A 353 10.38 -14.32 -1.31
C ALA A 353 9.65 -15.40 -0.48
N PRO A 354 8.51 -15.06 0.17
CA PRO A 354 7.70 -16.04 0.89
C PRO A 354 7.05 -17.04 -0.08
N HIS A 355 6.57 -18.16 0.44
CA HIS A 355 5.87 -19.15 -0.34
C HIS A 355 4.47 -18.65 -0.73
N TRP A 356 4.17 -18.66 -2.03
CA TRP A 356 2.83 -18.36 -2.55
C TRP A 356 2.48 -19.26 -3.72
N THR A 357 1.23 -19.73 -3.74
CA THR A 357 0.64 -20.44 -4.87
C THR A 357 -0.75 -19.87 -5.16
N PRO A 358 -1.23 -19.93 -6.41
CA PRO A 358 -2.58 -19.47 -6.77
C PRO A 358 -3.70 -20.29 -6.14
N GLU A 359 -3.39 -21.52 -5.71
CA GLU A 359 -4.36 -22.42 -5.09
C GLU A 359 -4.68 -21.98 -3.67
N ARG A 360 -5.97 -21.74 -3.39
CA ARG A 360 -6.41 -21.60 -1.99
C ARG A 360 -6.27 -22.96 -1.33
N ARG A 361 -5.38 -23.08 -0.33
CA ARG A 361 -5.44 -24.21 0.61
C ARG A 361 -6.84 -24.18 1.23
N SER A 362 -7.58 -25.27 0.98
CA SER A 362 -8.99 -25.44 1.36
C SER A 362 -9.16 -25.63 2.86
#